data_AF-A0A7C2YT76-F1
#
_entry.id   AF-A0A7C2YT76-F1
#
_cell.length_a   1.000
_cell.length_b   1.000
_cell.length_c   1.000
_cell.angle_alpha   90.00
_cell.angle_beta   90.00
_cell.angle_gamma   90.00
#
_symmetry.space_group_name_H-M   'P 1'
#
loop_
_entity.id
_entity.type
_entity.pdbx_description
1 polymer ?
#
loop_
_entity_poly.entity_id
_entity_poly.type
_entity_poly.pdbx_seq_one_letter_code
_entity_poly.pdbx_strand_id
1 'polypeptide(L)'
;MRNITNPLIEEWERAGAPTLPFPFQMGVVRQITYAAEQAGRKELLMNAAGQIAGMLRRIRPAREILEEMVAQAAEILGRVAPSYTQASLVGKDGP
;
A
#
# COMPACT_ATOMS: atom_id res chain seq x y z
N MET A 1 -0.56 6.24 11.11
CA MET A 1 -0.83 5.99 9.67
C MET A 1 0.28 5.11 9.14
N ARG A 2 0.01 4.16 8.23
CA ARG A 2 1.08 3.40 7.57
C ARG A 2 1.74 4.25 6.50
N ASN A 3 3.07 4.31 6.53
CA ASN A 3 3.89 5.09 5.62
C ASN A 3 4.92 4.17 4.96
N ILE A 4 5.41 4.53 3.78
CA ILE A 4 6.65 3.96 3.26
C ILE A 4 7.78 4.30 4.24
N THR A 5 8.56 3.30 4.64
CA THR A 5 9.74 3.50 5.50
C THR A 5 10.66 4.53 4.85
N ASN A 6 11.07 5.51 5.63
CA ASN A 6 11.85 6.62 5.12
C ASN A 6 12.88 7.12 6.15
N PRO A 7 13.91 7.87 5.72
CA PRO A 7 14.99 8.28 6.61
C PRO A 7 14.53 9.13 7.80
N LEU A 8 13.48 9.95 7.62
CA LEU A 8 12.95 10.78 8.71
C LEU A 8 12.32 9.92 9.82
N ILE A 9 11.56 8.87 9.44
CA ILE A 9 10.97 7.93 10.40
C ILE A 9 12.08 7.18 11.14
N GLU A 10 13.05 6.63 10.40
CA GLU A 10 14.15 5.85 10.97
C GLU A 10 14.95 6.68 12.00
N GLU A 11 15.28 7.92 11.66
CA GLU A 11 16.00 8.81 12.58
C GLU A 11 15.14 9.28 13.76
N TRP A 12 13.84 9.50 13.55
CA TRP A 12 12.94 9.83 14.64
C TRP A 12 12.81 8.68 15.65
N GLU A 13 12.67 7.45 15.16
CA GLU A 13 12.63 6.23 15.98
C GLU A 13 13.96 6.00 16.70
N ARG A 14 15.09 6.18 16.00
CA ARG A 14 16.44 6.08 16.58
C ARG A 14 16.66 7.11 17.69
N ALA A 15 16.18 8.33 17.52
CA ALA A 15 16.35 9.40 18.51
C ALA A 15 15.61 9.12 19.82
N GLY A 16 14.58 8.26 19.82
CA GLY A 16 13.82 7.90 21.02
C GLY A 16 13.08 9.07 21.68
N ALA A 17 12.93 10.19 20.97
CA ALA A 17 12.30 11.39 21.50
C ALA A 17 10.78 11.17 21.66
N PRO A 18 10.18 11.59 22.78
CA PRO A 18 8.73 11.49 22.95
C PRO A 18 8.02 12.36 21.92
N THR A 19 7.05 11.76 21.21
CA THR A 19 6.18 12.53 20.32
C THR A 19 5.21 13.38 21.13
N LEU A 20 4.99 14.63 20.71
CA LEU A 20 3.93 15.45 21.30
C LEU A 20 2.55 14.79 21.15
N PRO A 21 1.56 15.11 21.99
CA PRO A 21 0.19 14.65 21.78
C PRO A 21 -0.39 15.16 20.46
N PHE A 22 -1.34 14.42 19.88
CA PHE A 22 -2.09 14.90 18.72
C PHE A 22 -2.92 16.16 19.09
N PRO A 23 -2.98 17.19 18.23
CA PRO A 23 -2.38 17.32 16.89
C PRO A 23 -1.02 18.05 16.88
N PHE A 24 -0.41 18.31 18.04
CA PHE A 24 0.76 19.21 18.18
C PHE A 24 2.02 18.73 17.46
N GLN A 25 2.12 17.44 17.14
CA GLN A 25 3.20 16.85 16.34
C GLN A 25 3.38 17.58 15.00
N MET A 26 2.28 18.03 14.37
CA MET A 26 2.33 18.73 13.10
C MET A 26 3.05 20.08 13.19
N GLY A 27 3.04 20.73 14.35
CA GLY A 27 3.76 22.00 14.56
C GLY A 27 5.27 21.85 14.40
N VAL A 28 5.83 20.73 14.87
CA VAL A 28 7.26 20.42 14.77
C VAL A 28 7.62 19.95 13.35
N VAL A 29 6.82 19.05 12.79
CA VAL A 29 7.12 18.41 11.50
C VAL A 29 6.98 19.39 10.32
N ARG A 30 6.09 20.40 10.41
CA ARG A 30 5.79 21.31 9.30
C ARG A 30 7.01 22.03 8.74
N GLN A 31 7.95 22.47 9.60
CA GLN A 31 9.17 23.15 9.14
C GLN A 31 10.10 22.20 8.39
N ILE A 32 10.19 20.95 8.85
CA ILE A 32 10.98 19.89 8.19
C ILE A 32 10.36 19.56 6.83
N THR A 33 9.05 19.36 6.77
CA THR A 33 8.33 19.08 5.51
C THR A 33 8.51 20.22 4.51
N TYR A 34 8.35 21.47 4.94
CA TYR A 34 8.52 22.64 4.08
C TYR A 34 9.94 22.70 3.48
N ALA A 35 10.98 22.56 4.32
CA ALA A 35 12.36 22.54 3.84
C ALA A 35 12.64 21.37 2.89
N ALA A 36 12.11 20.19 3.18
CA ALA A 36 12.24 19.01 2.32
C ALA A 36 11.56 19.20 0.96
N GLU A 37 10.38 19.82 0.92
CA GLU A 37 9.68 20.17 -0.33
C GLU A 37 10.50 21.15 -1.18
N GLN A 38 11.01 22.23 -0.57
CA GLN A 38 11.84 23.21 -1.28
C GLN A 38 13.14 22.59 -1.83
N ALA A 39 13.71 21.63 -1.10
CA ALA A 39 14.91 20.91 -1.52
C ALA A 39 14.62 19.71 -2.44
N GLY A 40 13.36 19.44 -2.80
CA GLY A 40 12.97 18.29 -3.64
C GLY A 40 13.21 16.92 -3.00
N ARG A 41 13.37 16.85 -1.66
CA ARG A 41 13.68 15.65 -0.89
C ARG A 41 12.42 14.85 -0.57
N LYS A 42 11.80 14.26 -1.60
CA LYS A 42 10.51 13.52 -1.51
C LYS A 42 10.55 12.33 -0.54
N GLU A 43 11.72 11.74 -0.33
CA GLU A 43 11.94 10.66 0.62
C GLU A 43 11.79 11.10 2.07
N LEU A 44 11.86 12.40 2.39
CA LEU A 44 11.63 12.90 3.75
C LEU A 44 10.16 13.28 4.01
N LEU A 45 9.29 13.15 3.01
CA LEU A 45 7.88 13.51 3.10
C LEU A 45 7.02 12.36 3.61
N MET A 46 5.77 12.69 3.97
CA MET A 46 4.76 11.70 4.32
C MET A 46 4.27 10.98 3.06
N ASN A 47 4.59 9.69 2.93
CA ASN A 47 4.32 8.84 1.78
C ASN A 47 3.30 7.73 2.16
N ALA A 48 2.10 8.15 2.56
CA ALA A 48 1.06 7.24 3.05
C ALA A 48 0.81 6.08 2.07
N ALA A 49 1.00 4.85 2.53
CA ALA A 49 0.92 3.67 1.67
C ALA A 49 0.50 2.42 2.44
N GLY A 50 -0.28 1.56 1.78
CA GLY A 50 -0.58 0.21 2.24
C GLY A 50 0.56 -0.78 1.90
N GLN A 51 0.50 -1.99 2.46
CA GLN A 51 1.50 -3.03 2.22
C GLN A 51 1.56 -3.50 0.75
N ILE A 52 0.47 -3.32 0.00
CA ILE A 52 0.38 -3.69 -1.42
C ILE A 52 1.10 -2.71 -2.36
N ALA A 53 1.60 -1.57 -1.86
CA ALA A 53 2.20 -0.53 -2.71
C ALA A 53 3.34 -1.04 -3.61
N GLY A 54 4.12 -2.03 -3.15
CA GLY A 54 5.19 -2.65 -3.94
C GLY A 54 4.71 -3.50 -5.13
N MET A 55 3.42 -3.79 -5.23
CA MET A 55 2.84 -4.52 -6.38
C MET A 55 2.48 -3.59 -7.54
N LEU A 56 2.50 -2.27 -7.35
CA LEU A 56 2.17 -1.29 -8.39
C LEU A 56 3.35 -1.15 -9.36
N ARG A 57 3.13 -1.50 -10.64
CA ARG A 57 4.18 -1.47 -11.69
C ARG A 57 3.98 -0.38 -12.75
N ARG A 58 2.80 0.22 -12.82
CA ARG A 58 2.41 1.19 -13.85
C ARG A 58 1.33 2.14 -13.35
N ILE A 59 1.35 3.37 -13.85
CA ILE A 59 0.30 4.36 -13.63
C ILE A 59 -0.73 4.20 -14.74
N ARG A 60 -2.02 4.22 -14.39
CA ARG A 60 -3.13 4.00 -15.33
C ARG A 60 -4.34 4.85 -14.96
N PRO A 61 -5.22 5.16 -15.92
CA PRO A 61 -6.51 5.78 -15.63
C PRO A 61 -7.33 4.94 -14.65
N ALA A 62 -7.97 5.60 -13.67
CA ALA A 62 -8.78 4.93 -12.65
C ALA A 62 -9.89 4.05 -13.26
N ARG A 63 -10.50 4.52 -14.36
CA ARG A 63 -11.52 3.76 -15.10
C ARG A 63 -11.00 2.40 -15.55
N GLU A 64 -9.85 2.35 -16.19
CA GLU A 64 -9.28 1.10 -16.71
C GLU A 64 -8.91 0.14 -15.58
N ILE A 65 -8.39 0.67 -14.46
CA ILE A 65 -8.06 -0.13 -13.28
C ILE A 65 -9.33 -0.83 -12.76
N LEU A 66 -10.41 -0.07 -12.60
CA LEU A 66 -11.67 -0.60 -12.09
C LEU A 66 -12.30 -1.62 -13.04
N GLU A 67 -12.34 -1.32 -14.34
CA GLU A 67 -12.86 -2.24 -15.36
C GLU A 67 -12.10 -3.57 -15.37
N GLU A 68 -10.76 -3.53 -15.33
CA GLU A 68 -9.94 -4.74 -15.27
C GLU A 68 -10.14 -5.51 -13.95
N MET A 69 -10.21 -4.82 -12.81
CA MET A 69 -10.46 -5.46 -11.52
C MET A 69 -11.78 -6.25 -11.52
N VAL A 70 -12.85 -5.65 -12.04
CA VAL A 70 -14.18 -6.29 -12.11
C VAL A 70 -14.17 -7.45 -13.10
N ALA A 71 -13.55 -7.28 -14.27
CA ALA A 71 -13.44 -8.35 -15.26
C ALA A 71 -12.65 -9.55 -14.72
N GLN A 72 -11.52 -9.32 -14.05
CA GLN A 72 -10.73 -10.36 -13.40
C GLN A 72 -11.53 -11.07 -12.30
N ALA A 73 -12.27 -10.33 -11.47
CA ALA A 73 -13.12 -10.93 -10.45
C ALA A 73 -14.21 -11.82 -11.08
N ALA A 74 -14.88 -11.35 -12.14
CA ALA A 74 -15.89 -12.13 -12.84
C ALA A 74 -15.32 -13.42 -13.47
N GLU A 75 -14.13 -13.34 -14.08
CA GLU A 75 -13.45 -14.53 -14.62
C GLU A 75 -13.09 -15.53 -13.50
N ILE A 76 -12.50 -15.05 -12.41
CA ILE A 76 -12.08 -15.90 -11.29
C ILE A 76 -13.30 -16.61 -10.70
N LEU A 77 -14.39 -15.88 -10.46
CA LEU A 77 -15.60 -16.44 -9.85
C LEU A 77 -16.36 -17.35 -10.82
N GLY A 78 -16.43 -17.00 -12.10
CA GLY A 78 -17.21 -17.72 -13.09
C GLY A 78 -16.53 -18.98 -13.64
N ARG A 79 -15.19 -19.01 -13.67
CA ARG A 79 -14.43 -20.08 -14.33
C ARG A 79 -13.40 -20.75 -13.43
N VAL A 80 -12.59 -19.95 -12.74
CA VAL A 80 -11.42 -20.46 -12.01
C VAL A 80 -11.85 -21.14 -10.70
N ALA A 81 -12.66 -20.49 -9.88
CA ALA A 81 -13.11 -21.05 -8.61
C ALA A 81 -13.89 -22.37 -8.75
N PRO A 82 -14.85 -22.51 -9.70
CA PRO A 82 -15.54 -23.79 -9.95
C PRO A 82 -14.61 -24.92 -10.38
N SER A 83 -13.52 -24.61 -11.09
CA SER A 83 -12.56 -25.63 -11.53
C SER A 83 -11.81 -26.28 -10.35
N TYR A 84 -11.56 -25.54 -9.27
CA TYR A 84 -10.94 -26.08 -8.06
C TYR A 84 -11.87 -27.02 -7.29
N THR A 85 -13.16 -26.72 -7.24
CA THR A 85 -14.17 -27.60 -6.63
C THR A 85 -14.37 -28.87 -7.45
N GLN A 86 -14.44 -28.78 -8.78
CA GLN A 86 -14.58 -29.95 -9.65
C GLN A 86 -13.35 -30.87 -9.59
N ALA A 87 -12.13 -30.32 -9.63
CA ALA A 87 -10.91 -31.10 -9.49
C ALA A 87 -10.83 -31.83 -8.14
N SER A 88 -11.33 -31.19 -7.06
CA SER A 88 -11.36 -31.78 -5.72
C SER A 88 -12.42 -32.89 -5.55
N LEU A 89 -13.47 -32.87 -6.37
CA LEU A 89 -14.47 -33.94 -6.42
C LEU A 89 -13.95 -35.16 -7.18
N VAL A 90 -13.26 -34.96 -8.31
CA VAL A 90 -12.67 -36.05 -9.09
C VAL A 90 -11.57 -36.80 -8.33
N GLY A 91 -10.83 -36.12 -7.45
CA GLY A 91 -9.79 -36.75 -6.61
C GLY A 91 -10.30 -37.61 -5.44
N LYS A 92 -11.60 -37.61 -5.14
CA LYS A 92 -12.19 -38.43 -4.06
C LYS A 92 -12.73 -39.79 -4.53
N ASP A 93 -12.85 -40.01 -5.83
CA ASP A 93 -13.45 -41.21 -6.43
C ASP A 93 -12.44 -42.07 -7.23
N GLY A 94 -11.13 -41.92 -6.98
CA GLY A 94 -10.08 -42.79 -7.53
C GLY A 94 -9.88 -44.06 -6.69
N PRO A 95 -9.49 -45.20 -7.31
CA PRO A 95 -9.45 -46.52 -6.67
C PRO A 95 -8.48 -46.63 -5.48
#